data_AF-A0A417F4M8-F1
#
_entry.id   AF-A0A417F4M8-F1
#
_cell.length_a   1.000
_cell.length_b   1.000
_cell.length_c   1.000
_cell.angle_alpha   90.00
_cell.angle_beta   90.00
_cell.angle_gamma   90.00
#
_symmetry.space_group_name_H-M   'P 1'
#
loop_
_entity.id
_entity.type
_entity.pdbx_description
1 polymer ?
#
loop_
_entity_poly.entity_id
_entity_poly.type
_entity_poly.pdbx_seq_one_letter_code
_entity_poly.pdbx_strand_id
1 'polypeptide(L)'
;MGMIIEFNWFMVVANENKILEEQENLFYTIKSEKRIYPIGFQIPLIVKEQGCIGMIKVLKTVINEKETRIYFNKTESFDMKSAVATHYYERYLDFKKREKEINP
;
A
#
# COMPACT_ATOMS: atom_id res chain seq x y z
N MET A 1 6.47 -24.42 13.51
CA MET A 1 5.88 -23.86 12.27
C MET A 1 5.36 -22.47 12.58
N GLY A 2 6.05 -21.43 12.14
CA GLY A 2 5.65 -20.03 12.35
C GLY A 2 4.84 -19.51 11.16
N MET A 3 3.96 -18.56 11.40
CA MET A 3 3.26 -17.83 10.34
C MET A 3 4.14 -16.68 9.87
N ILE A 4 4.46 -16.64 8.58
CA ILE A 4 5.19 -15.52 7.96
C ILE A 4 4.17 -14.41 7.65
N ILE A 5 4.41 -13.22 8.18
CA ILE A 5 3.60 -12.02 7.96
C ILE A 5 4.52 -10.88 7.53
N GLU A 6 4.13 -10.15 6.49
CA GLU A 6 4.84 -8.95 6.04
C GLU A 6 4.14 -7.70 6.59
N PHE A 7 4.87 -6.89 7.35
CA PHE A 7 4.39 -5.59 7.84
C PHE A 7 4.72 -4.50 6.82
N ASN A 8 3.69 -3.80 6.34
CA ASN A 8 3.82 -2.82 5.28
C ASN A 8 3.44 -1.40 5.74
N TRP A 9 4.32 -0.45 5.45
CA TRP A 9 4.13 0.98 5.67
C TRP A 9 3.71 1.73 4.39
N PHE A 10 3.77 1.07 3.24
CA PHE A 10 3.39 1.63 1.94
C PHE A 10 2.38 0.70 1.28
N MET A 11 1.27 1.26 0.79
CA MET A 11 0.32 0.50 -0.01
C MET A 11 0.76 0.51 -1.46
N VAL A 12 1.29 -0.61 -1.94
CA VAL A 12 1.83 -0.70 -3.31
C VAL A 12 0.93 -1.55 -4.19
N VAL A 13 0.34 -0.97 -5.22
CA VAL A 13 -0.47 -1.68 -6.23
C VAL A 13 0.27 -1.73 -7.57
N ALA A 14 0.05 -2.79 -8.35
CA ALA A 14 0.69 -2.91 -9.66
C ALA A 14 0.09 -1.97 -10.70
N ASN A 15 -1.20 -1.66 -10.59
CA ASN A 15 -1.94 -0.77 -11.47
C ASN A 15 -3.13 -0.21 -10.67
N GLU A 16 -3.64 0.96 -11.05
CA GLU A 16 -4.84 1.56 -10.46
C GLU A 16 -6.06 0.65 -10.56
N ASN A 17 -6.14 -0.18 -11.61
CA ASN A 17 -7.22 -1.17 -11.79
C ASN A 17 -7.29 -2.25 -10.68
N LYS A 18 -6.27 -2.33 -9.81
CA LYS A 18 -6.28 -3.21 -8.63
C LYS A 18 -6.91 -2.56 -7.41
N ILE A 19 -7.24 -1.27 -7.48
CA ILE A 19 -8.01 -0.54 -6.49
C ILE A 19 -9.46 -0.63 -6.91
N LEU A 20 -10.24 -1.40 -6.16
CA LEU A 20 -11.64 -1.63 -6.42
C LEU A 20 -12.47 -0.78 -5.46
N GLU A 21 -13.56 -0.20 -5.94
CA GLU A 21 -14.50 0.55 -5.13
C GLU A 21 -15.65 -0.38 -4.71
N GLU A 22 -15.98 -0.41 -3.41
CA GLU A 22 -17.08 -1.24 -2.88
C GLU A 22 -18.32 -0.38 -2.61
N GLN A 23 -18.13 0.83 -2.09
CA GLN A 23 -19.15 1.83 -1.80
C GLN A 23 -18.55 3.23 -1.98
N GLU A 24 -19.36 4.29 -1.95
CA GLU A 24 -18.86 5.67 -2.02
C GLU A 24 -17.73 5.90 -1.01
N ASN A 25 -16.54 6.21 -1.54
CA ASN A 25 -15.33 6.52 -0.77
C ASN A 25 -14.73 5.34 0.03
N LEU A 26 -15.20 4.10 -0.18
CA LEU A 26 -14.63 2.88 0.39
C LEU A 26 -13.98 2.04 -0.71
N PHE A 27 -12.66 1.93 -0.63
CA PHE A 27 -11.86 1.18 -1.59
C PHE A 27 -11.25 -0.07 -0.97
N TYR A 28 -10.95 -1.06 -1.80
CA TYR A 28 -10.18 -2.22 -1.37
C TYR A 28 -9.17 -2.68 -2.42
N THR A 29 -8.13 -3.36 -1.94
CA THR A 29 -7.15 -4.07 -2.78
C THR A 29 -6.93 -5.47 -2.23
N ILE A 30 -6.60 -6.39 -3.14
CA ILE A 30 -6.27 -7.77 -2.82
C ILE A 30 -4.75 -7.99 -2.97
N LYS A 31 -4.13 -8.67 -2.01
CA LYS A 31 -2.74 -9.14 -2.03
C LYS A 31 -2.71 -10.65 -1.82
N SER A 32 -1.83 -11.34 -2.54
CA SER A 32 -1.67 -12.81 -2.44
C SER A 32 -1.01 -13.26 -1.12
N GLU A 33 -0.24 -12.40 -0.49
CA GLU A 33 0.50 -12.72 0.75
C GLU A 33 -0.23 -12.19 1.98
N LYS A 34 0.11 -12.77 3.15
CA LYS A 34 -0.37 -12.31 4.46
C LYS A 34 0.34 -11.01 4.83
N ARG A 35 -0.37 -9.89 4.69
CA ARG A 35 0.18 -8.54 4.88
C ARG A 35 -0.58 -7.81 5.99
N ILE A 36 0.14 -7.13 6.86
CA ILE A 36 -0.44 -6.27 7.88
C ILE A 36 -0.10 -4.82 7.57
N TYR A 37 -1.11 -3.96 7.72
CA TYR A 37 -0.98 -2.51 7.61
C TYR A 37 -1.47 -1.85 8.90
N PRO A 38 -0.94 -0.67 9.26
CA PRO A 38 -1.39 0.05 10.43
C PRO A 38 -2.80 0.61 10.21
N ILE A 39 -3.77 0.13 11.01
CA ILE A 39 -5.17 0.57 10.94
C ILE A 39 -5.30 1.96 11.57
N GLY A 40 -6.04 2.85 10.92
CA GLY A 40 -6.30 4.22 11.40
C GLY A 40 -5.20 5.23 11.06
N PHE A 41 -4.05 4.79 10.53
CA PHE A 41 -2.98 5.66 10.07
C PHE A 41 -3.13 5.99 8.58
N GLN A 42 -2.64 7.17 8.19
CA GLN A 42 -2.48 7.55 6.80
C GLN A 42 -1.17 6.97 6.27
N ILE A 43 -1.24 6.22 5.17
CA ILE A 43 -0.09 5.65 4.50
C ILE A 43 -0.08 6.03 3.01
N PRO A 44 1.10 6.08 2.37
CA PRO A 44 1.19 6.43 0.96
C PRO A 44 0.62 5.30 0.09
N LEU A 45 -0.12 5.68 -0.95
CA LEU A 45 -0.59 4.80 -2.01
C LEU A 45 0.31 4.95 -3.23
N ILE A 46 1.02 3.87 -3.56
CA ILE A 46 2.00 3.81 -4.63
C ILE A 46 1.47 2.90 -5.72
N VAL A 47 1.44 3.41 -6.95
CA VAL A 47 1.23 2.62 -8.16
C VAL A 47 2.61 2.33 -8.76
N LYS A 48 2.92 1.05 -8.97
CA LYS A 48 4.20 0.65 -9.60
C LYS A 48 4.37 1.39 -10.93
N GLU A 49 5.59 1.84 -11.19
CA GLU A 49 5.99 2.56 -12.42
C GLU A 49 5.40 3.96 -12.60
N GLN A 50 4.41 4.37 -11.80
CA GLN A 50 3.84 5.73 -11.86
C GLN A 50 4.30 6.60 -10.69
N GLY A 51 4.33 6.06 -9.48
CA GLY A 51 4.73 6.80 -8.28
C GLY A 51 3.66 6.83 -7.19
N CYS A 52 3.80 7.77 -6.25
CA CYS A 52 2.82 7.99 -5.19
C CYS A 52 1.66 8.84 -5.73
N ILE A 53 0.44 8.31 -5.67
CA ILE A 53 -0.77 8.98 -6.20
C ILE A 53 -1.62 9.63 -5.11
N GLY A 54 -1.23 9.46 -3.85
CA GLY A 54 -1.98 10.02 -2.73
C GLY A 54 -1.73 9.30 -1.41
N MET A 55 -2.54 9.66 -0.42
CA MET A 55 -2.56 9.04 0.90
C MET A 55 -3.88 8.30 1.09
N ILE A 56 -3.79 7.16 1.77
CA ILE A 56 -4.95 6.37 2.16
C ILE A 56 -4.97 6.14 3.65
N LYS A 57 -6.16 5.99 4.21
CA LYS A 57 -6.34 5.55 5.60
C LYS A 57 -6.87 4.12 5.61
N VAL A 58 -6.07 3.21 6.16
CA VAL A 58 -6.47 1.80 6.26
C VAL A 58 -7.54 1.66 7.34
N LEU A 59 -8.67 1.05 7.00
CA LEU A 59 -9.80 0.85 7.89
C LEU A 59 -9.85 -0.57 8.43
N LYS A 60 -9.61 -1.56 7.56
CA LYS A 60 -9.74 -2.97 7.89
C LYS A 60 -8.80 -3.80 7.03
N THR A 61 -8.25 -4.86 7.61
CA THR A 61 -7.50 -5.88 6.89
C THR A 61 -8.12 -7.24 7.21
N VAL A 62 -8.46 -8.00 6.17
CA VAL A 62 -9.01 -9.36 6.28
C VAL A 62 -8.00 -10.30 5.65
N ILE A 63 -7.42 -11.19 6.46
CA ILE A 63 -6.43 -12.17 6.01
C ILE A 63 -7.11 -13.53 5.95
N ASN A 64 -7.20 -14.08 4.73
CA ASN A 64 -7.67 -15.44 4.47
C ASN A 64 -6.47 -16.36 4.16
N GLU A 65 -6.73 -17.65 3.92
CA GLU A 65 -5.67 -18.62 3.62
C GLU A 65 -4.88 -18.29 2.33
N LYS A 66 -5.54 -17.66 1.35
CA LYS A 66 -4.97 -17.40 0.01
C LYS A 66 -4.67 -15.93 -0.27
N GLU A 67 -5.26 -15.01 0.47
CA GLU A 67 -5.20 -13.59 0.16
C GLU A 67 -5.45 -12.70 1.38
N THR A 68 -4.94 -11.48 1.30
CA THR A 68 -5.24 -10.38 2.19
C THR A 68 -6.05 -9.34 1.44
N ARG A 69 -7.24 -9.01 1.95
CA ARG A 69 -8.05 -7.87 1.50
C ARG A 69 -7.82 -6.71 2.43
N ILE A 70 -7.42 -5.57 1.87
CA ILE A 70 -7.23 -4.33 2.63
C ILE A 70 -8.28 -3.33 2.19
N TYR A 71 -9.07 -2.84 3.13
CA TYR A 71 -10.08 -1.81 2.95
C TYR A 71 -9.55 -0.47 3.46
N PHE A 72 -9.74 0.58 2.68
CA PHE A 72 -9.20 1.90 2.95
C PHE A 72 -10.01 3.00 2.28
N ASN A 73 -9.87 4.22 2.80
CA ASN A 73 -10.39 5.42 2.17
C ASN A 73 -9.24 6.23 1.58
N LYS A 74 -9.46 6.89 0.44
CA LYS A 74 -8.53 7.88 -0.09
C LYS A 74 -8.70 9.15 0.75
N THR A 75 -7.63 9.63 1.37
CA THR A 75 -7.68 10.87 2.17
C THR A 75 -7.16 12.06 1.39
N GLU A 76 -6.11 11.86 0.60
CA GLU A 76 -5.48 12.89 -0.20
C GLU A 76 -5.11 12.32 -1.56
N SER A 77 -5.24 13.12 -2.60
CA SER A 77 -4.76 12.78 -3.95
C SER A 77 -3.63 13.74 -4.30
N PHE A 78 -2.56 13.19 -4.85
CA PHE A 78 -1.39 13.97 -5.24
C PHE A 78 -1.27 14.02 -6.75
N ASP A 79 -0.87 15.19 -7.27
CA ASP A 79 -0.26 15.24 -8.59
C ASP A 79 1.08 14.49 -8.51
N MET A 80 1.31 13.55 -9.43
CA MET A 80 2.52 12.73 -9.50
C MET A 80 3.80 13.58 -9.64
N LYS A 81 3.67 14.83 -10.13
CA LYS A 81 4.78 15.79 -10.23
C LYS A 81 5.02 16.60 -8.96
N SER A 82 4.21 16.42 -7.93
CA SER A 82 4.38 17.14 -6.66
C SER A 82 5.61 16.64 -5.91
N ALA A 83 6.32 17.56 -5.24
CA ALA A 83 7.47 17.22 -4.41
C ALA A 83 7.12 16.20 -3.31
N VAL A 84 5.88 16.23 -2.82
CA VAL A 84 5.37 15.29 -1.81
C VAL A 84 5.24 13.88 -2.40
N ALA A 85 4.65 13.74 -3.59
CA ALA A 85 4.55 12.45 -4.27
C ALA A 85 5.93 11.84 -4.57
N THR A 86 6.85 12.67 -5.08
CA THR A 86 8.23 12.26 -5.35
C THR A 86 8.92 11.79 -4.07
N HIS A 87 8.81 12.56 -2.97
CA HIS A 87 9.41 12.22 -1.69
C HIS A 87 8.94 10.85 -1.18
N TYR A 88 7.63 10.58 -1.15
CA TYR A 88 7.12 9.29 -0.68
C TYR A 88 7.54 8.12 -1.57
N TYR A 89 7.64 8.35 -2.88
CA TYR A 89 8.07 7.32 -3.81
C TYR A 89 9.56 7.00 -3.67
N GLU A 90 10.42 8.01 -3.53
CA GLU A 90 11.85 7.83 -3.25
C GLU A 90 12.07 7.06 -1.94
N ARG A 91 11.31 7.40 -0.89
CA ARG A 91 11.38 6.67 0.38
C ARG A 91 11.01 5.20 0.22
N TYR A 92 9.98 4.89 -0.56
CA TYR A 92 9.63 3.50 -0.87
C TYR A 92 10.77 2.76 -1.60
N LEU A 93 11.43 3.39 -2.58
CA LEU A 93 12.57 2.81 -3.28
C LEU A 93 13.76 2.56 -2.35
N ASP A 94 14.06 3.51 -1.46
CA ASP A 94 15.10 3.36 -0.43
C ASP A 94 14.79 2.18 0.50
N PHE A 95 13.54 2.04 0.95
CA PHE A 95 13.10 0.91 1.77
C PHE A 95 13.31 -0.42 1.03
N LYS A 96 12.94 -0.50 -0.25
CA LYS A 96 13.13 -1.70 -1.07
C LYS A 96 14.61 -2.03 -1.31
N LYS A 97 15.47 -1.02 -1.44
CA LYS A 97 16.91 -1.22 -1.56
C LYS A 97 17.50 -1.80 -0.29
N ARG A 98 17.17 -1.23 0.87
CA ARG A 98 17.63 -1.72 2.19
C ARG A 98 17.13 -3.13 2.50
N GLU A 99 15.90 -3.46 2.11
CA GLU A 99 15.35 -4.81 2.26
C GLU A 99 16.20 -5.86 1.54
N LYS A 100 16.65 -5.55 0.31
CA LYS A 100 17.55 -6.43 -0.47
C LYS A 100 18.96 -6.55 0.12
N GLU A 101 19.44 -5.50 0.79
CA GLU A 101 20.76 -5.54 1.44
C GLU A 101 20.75 -6.43 2.69
N ILE A 102 19.61 -6.51 3.40
CA ILE A 102 19.46 -7.29 4.64
C ILE A 102 19.08 -8.75 4.34
N ASN A 103 18.28 -8.99 3.30
CA ASN A 103 17.91 -10.32 2.81
C ASN A 103 18.32 -10.45 1.32
N PRO A 104 19.59 -10.81 1.04
CA PRO A 104 20.07 -11.01 -0.33
C PRO A 104 19.44 -12.22 -1.04
#